data_AF-D3B306-F1
#
_entry.id   AF-D3B306-F1
#
_cell.length_a   1.000
_cell.length_b   1.000
_cell.length_c   1.000
_cell.angle_alpha   90.00
_cell.angle_beta   90.00
_cell.angle_gamma   90.00
#
_symmetry.space_group_name_H-M   'P 1'
#
loop_
_entity.id
_entity.type
_entity.pdbx_description
1 polymer ?
#
loop_
_entity_poly.entity_id
_entity_poly.type
_entity_poly.pdbx_seq_one_letter_code
_entity_poly.pdbx_strand_id
1 'polypeptide(L)'
;MTTQQQYLESIVKDPTNSHSYYNLAESLSNDESIVLSNGQSFTKQQLYLKAIECDPTNSNSYANLAMTLESCESIILPNGQSMTEQQLYLKAIECDPTDSDSYYNLATTLSNGESITLPNGQSITKQQLYLKSIELGPTDSYSYHELATTLSSGESITLPNGQSMTEQQLYLKAIEYDPTNSSSFHILASTLSSGESIILNNGQSVTKQQLLLKAIEYNPTDSYSYYNIATTLSSGGSITLNDGQTMTKQQLLLRAIEFDPTNTFSYSSLAMTLESDESITLPNGEEMTGQQLCLEAIECDPTNSQAYHNLATALESDESITLIDGDEMTKQQLFLKSIECDPTNSNSYNMLANSIAIGESITLHNGQSMTDQQLYLKAIECDQTNFNFYYNLAETLACGQSITLPIGQSITKQQLYLKSIECGPTFSPSYHKLATTLIGDQSITLPNGQSMTEQQLYLKAIECDPNNSPSYNNLATTLTPDTSITLLNGKSLTAQQLYLKAIECDPTNSHSFSNLASTLSSGESIILNDGQAMTAQQLYLKSIELDPTDSDTYYNLGLTLLDNKQTITLPNGEQMSRRQLIQKARE
;
A
#
# COMPACT_ATOMS: atom_id res chain seq x y z
N MET A 1 -16.00 54.48 13.10
CA MET A 1 -15.10 53.86 14.09
C MET A 1 -14.89 52.45 13.66
N THR A 2 -13.64 51.98 13.65
CA THR A 2 -13.36 50.54 13.52
C THR A 2 -13.87 49.82 14.77
N THR A 3 -14.19 48.53 14.66
CA THR A 3 -14.71 47.72 15.78
C THR A 3 -13.74 47.73 16.97
N GLN A 4 -12.43 47.68 16.72
CA GLN A 4 -11.37 47.85 17.72
C GLN A 4 -11.47 49.18 18.49
N GLN A 5 -11.72 50.28 17.78
CA GLN A 5 -11.84 51.61 18.39
C GLN A 5 -13.04 51.70 19.34
N GLN A 6 -14.12 50.96 19.06
CA GLN A 6 -15.29 50.88 19.94
C GLN A 6 -14.97 50.12 21.24
N TYR A 7 -14.23 49.02 21.18
CA TYR A 7 -13.79 48.30 22.39
C TYR A 7 -12.80 49.11 23.22
N LEU A 8 -11.87 49.82 22.58
CA LEU A 8 -10.95 50.74 23.27
C LEU A 8 -11.72 51.85 24.01
N GLU A 9 -12.70 52.48 23.38
CA GLU A 9 -13.54 53.48 24.04
C GLU A 9 -14.38 52.90 25.17
N SER A 10 -14.85 51.65 25.02
CA SER A 10 -15.58 50.93 26.07
C SER A 10 -14.70 50.69 27.29
N ILE A 11 -13.46 50.22 27.10
CA ILE A 11 -12.47 50.01 28.16
C ILE A 11 -12.12 51.34 28.87
N VAL A 12 -12.06 52.46 28.13
CA VAL A 12 -11.82 53.78 28.74
C VAL A 12 -12.99 54.21 29.63
N LYS A 13 -14.23 53.92 29.21
CA LYS A 13 -15.45 54.26 29.97
C LYS A 13 -15.62 53.35 31.19
N ASP A 14 -15.26 52.08 31.05
CA ASP A 14 -15.32 51.07 32.10
C ASP A 14 -14.09 50.13 32.01
N PRO A 15 -13.04 50.39 32.81
CA PRO A 15 -11.84 49.57 32.83
C PRO A 15 -12.04 48.15 33.35
N THR A 16 -13.23 47.81 33.88
CA THR A 16 -13.60 46.48 34.37
C THR A 16 -14.45 45.68 33.38
N ASN A 17 -14.62 46.20 32.17
CA ASN A 17 -15.44 45.56 31.14
C ASN A 17 -14.73 44.37 30.49
N SER A 18 -14.88 43.18 31.08
CA SER A 18 -14.29 41.91 30.58
C SER A 18 -14.60 41.65 29.10
N HIS A 19 -15.86 41.83 28.69
CA HIS A 19 -16.30 41.60 27.31
C HIS A 19 -15.53 42.45 26.29
N SER A 20 -15.18 43.69 26.65
CA SER A 20 -14.42 44.58 25.76
C SER A 20 -12.96 44.15 25.62
N TYR A 21 -12.32 43.64 26.68
CA TYR A 21 -10.97 43.07 26.59
C TYR A 21 -10.97 41.77 25.78
N TYR A 22 -11.96 40.89 26.00
CA TYR A 22 -12.13 39.65 25.25
C TYR A 22 -12.27 39.90 23.74
N ASN A 23 -13.24 40.73 23.31
CA ASN A 23 -13.43 41.00 21.88
C ASN A 23 -12.25 41.75 21.25
N LEU A 24 -11.55 42.56 22.05
CA LEU A 24 -10.34 43.22 21.59
C LEU A 24 -9.24 42.18 21.31
N ALA A 25 -9.06 41.19 22.18
CA ALA A 25 -8.13 40.08 21.97
C ALA A 25 -8.48 39.25 20.73
N GLU A 26 -9.77 38.94 20.54
CA GLU A 26 -10.26 38.19 19.37
C GLU A 26 -9.94 38.92 18.05
N SER A 27 -9.99 40.26 18.07
CA SER A 27 -9.68 41.08 16.90
C SER A 27 -8.19 41.16 16.53
N LEU A 28 -7.29 40.63 17.36
CA LEU A 28 -5.84 40.64 17.13
C LEU A 28 -5.36 39.32 16.53
N SER A 29 -4.37 39.45 15.64
CA SER A 29 -3.55 38.30 15.23
C SER A 29 -2.64 37.86 16.40
N ASN A 30 -2.16 36.61 16.39
CA ASN A 30 -1.39 36.06 17.52
C ASN A 30 -0.10 36.85 17.82
N ASP A 31 0.56 37.39 16.79
CA ASP A 31 1.79 38.21 16.91
C ASP A 31 1.53 39.71 17.08
N GLU A 32 0.25 40.12 17.10
CA GLU A 32 -0.14 41.52 17.17
C GLU A 32 -0.26 42.00 18.62
N SER A 33 0.08 43.28 18.84
CA SER A 33 -0.12 43.93 20.13
C SER A 33 -0.79 45.29 19.95
N ILE A 34 -1.54 45.71 20.97
CA ILE A 34 -2.29 46.96 20.94
C ILE A 34 -1.97 47.84 22.15
N VAL A 35 -1.86 49.15 21.93
CA VAL A 35 -1.59 50.12 22.99
C VAL A 35 -2.91 50.69 23.52
N LEU A 36 -3.16 50.52 24.81
CA LEU A 36 -4.33 51.11 25.48
C LEU A 36 -4.09 52.60 25.81
N SER A 37 -5.16 53.33 26.15
CA SER A 37 -5.13 54.76 26.48
C SER A 37 -4.22 55.14 27.67
N ASN A 38 -3.78 54.16 28.45
CA ASN A 38 -2.81 54.32 29.54
C ASN A 38 -1.34 54.21 29.07
N GLY A 39 -1.09 54.01 27.77
CA GLY A 39 0.22 53.91 27.15
C GLY A 39 0.88 52.52 27.25
N GLN A 40 0.21 51.53 27.81
CA GLN A 40 0.72 50.15 27.91
C GLN A 40 0.34 49.34 26.66
N SER A 41 1.30 48.57 26.13
CA SER A 41 1.05 47.60 25.07
C SER A 41 0.57 46.28 25.65
N PHE A 42 -0.44 45.68 25.05
CA PHE A 42 -1.02 44.39 25.41
C PHE A 42 -0.98 43.43 24.23
N THR A 43 -0.49 42.22 24.46
CA THR A 43 -0.62 41.09 23.52
C THR A 43 -2.02 40.48 23.62
N LYS A 44 -2.39 39.62 22.66
CA LYS A 44 -3.63 38.83 22.67
C LYS A 44 -3.81 38.04 23.98
N GLN A 45 -2.79 37.30 24.40
CA GLN A 45 -2.77 36.56 25.67
C GLN A 45 -3.02 37.50 26.88
N GLN A 46 -2.34 38.65 26.92
CA GLN A 46 -2.49 39.60 28.03
C GLN A 46 -3.89 40.23 28.08
N LEU A 47 -4.55 40.41 26.94
CA LEU A 47 -5.94 40.86 26.89
C LEU A 47 -6.90 39.80 27.41
N TYR A 48 -6.73 38.51 27.07
CA TYR A 48 -7.53 37.43 27.68
C TYR A 48 -7.30 37.32 29.19
N LEU A 49 -6.04 37.44 29.66
CA LEU A 49 -5.75 37.51 31.10
C LEU A 49 -6.45 38.69 31.78
N LYS A 50 -6.50 39.86 31.12
CA LYS A 50 -7.26 41.01 31.63
C LYS A 50 -8.76 40.79 31.63
N ALA A 51 -9.30 40.12 30.61
CA ALA A 51 -10.71 39.72 30.58
C ALA A 51 -11.06 38.79 31.76
N ILE A 52 -10.19 37.82 32.07
CA ILE A 52 -10.32 36.91 33.22
C ILE A 52 -10.15 37.67 34.55
N GLU A 53 -9.24 38.63 34.64
CA GLU A 53 -9.09 39.48 35.84
C GLU A 53 -10.36 40.27 36.13
N CYS A 54 -11.00 40.80 35.08
CA CYS A 54 -12.24 41.58 35.19
C CYS A 54 -13.47 40.69 35.46
N ASP A 55 -13.53 39.50 34.87
CA ASP A 55 -14.57 38.50 35.08
C ASP A 55 -13.97 37.09 35.11
N PRO A 56 -13.71 36.55 36.32
CA PRO A 56 -13.15 35.20 36.48
C PRO A 56 -14.08 34.06 36.04
N THR A 57 -15.33 34.36 35.64
CA THR A 57 -16.33 33.39 35.18
C THR A 57 -16.52 33.37 33.67
N ASN A 58 -15.73 34.15 32.93
CA ASN A 58 -15.81 34.21 31.47
C ASN A 58 -15.16 32.98 30.81
N SER A 59 -15.99 31.97 30.50
CA SER A 59 -15.57 30.70 29.87
C SER A 59 -14.79 30.91 28.57
N ASN A 60 -15.31 31.74 27.67
CA ASN A 60 -14.70 32.04 26.37
C ASN A 60 -13.27 32.59 26.51
N SER A 61 -12.99 33.36 27.55
CA SER A 61 -11.63 33.89 27.77
C SER A 61 -10.64 32.81 28.18
N TYR A 62 -11.06 31.81 28.96
CA TYR A 62 -10.21 30.65 29.28
C TYR A 62 -10.00 29.76 28.06
N ALA A 63 -11.06 29.44 27.31
CA ALA A 63 -10.97 28.59 26.12
C ALA A 63 -10.08 29.24 25.03
N ASN A 64 -10.28 30.53 24.75
CA ASN A 64 -9.44 31.22 23.78
C ASN A 64 -8.01 31.45 24.26
N LEU A 65 -7.78 31.62 25.57
CA LEU A 65 -6.42 31.66 26.11
C LEU A 65 -5.71 30.32 25.93
N ALA A 66 -6.41 29.20 26.13
CA ALA A 66 -5.86 27.86 25.91
C ALA A 66 -5.37 27.68 24.46
N MET A 67 -6.17 28.12 23.48
CA MET A 67 -5.79 28.09 22.05
C MET A 67 -4.55 28.92 21.68
N THR A 68 -4.11 29.82 22.57
CA THR A 68 -2.87 30.60 22.34
C THR A 68 -1.61 29.97 22.92
N LEU A 69 -1.72 28.83 23.61
CA LEU A 69 -0.58 28.14 24.22
C LEU A 69 0.03 27.13 23.26
N GLU A 70 1.35 26.99 23.31
CA GLU A 70 2.06 25.89 22.64
C GLU A 70 1.94 24.58 23.43
N SER A 71 2.20 23.45 22.77
CA SER A 71 2.23 22.15 23.42
C SER A 71 3.21 22.14 24.60
N CYS A 72 2.75 21.68 25.76
CA CYS A 72 3.49 21.68 27.03
C CYS A 72 3.77 23.05 27.68
N GLU A 73 3.22 24.14 27.13
CA GLU A 73 3.28 25.46 27.76
C GLU A 73 2.30 25.55 28.95
N SER A 74 2.60 26.44 29.90
CA SER A 74 1.67 26.80 30.96
C SER A 74 1.71 28.31 31.21
N ILE A 75 0.58 28.87 31.61
CA ILE A 75 0.42 30.30 31.85
C ILE A 75 -0.01 30.59 33.28
N ILE A 76 0.45 31.72 33.82
CA ILE A 76 0.08 32.17 35.17
C ILE A 76 -1.13 33.11 35.07
N LEU A 77 -2.22 32.73 35.71
CA LEU A 77 -3.44 33.53 35.82
C LEU A 77 -3.27 34.73 36.78
N PRO A 78 -4.16 35.74 36.72
CA PRO A 78 -4.13 36.89 37.63
C PRO A 78 -4.21 36.54 39.13
N ASN A 79 -4.78 35.38 39.46
CA ASN A 79 -4.87 34.85 40.82
C ASN A 79 -3.59 34.09 41.28
N GLY A 80 -2.56 34.02 40.43
CA GLY A 80 -1.28 33.36 40.70
C GLY A 80 -1.23 31.86 40.39
N GLN A 81 -2.31 31.25 39.90
CA GLN A 81 -2.32 29.83 39.52
C GLN A 81 -1.66 29.62 38.16
N SER A 82 -0.76 28.64 38.06
CA SER A 82 -0.21 28.17 36.78
C SER A 82 -1.13 27.12 36.18
N MET A 83 -1.52 27.29 34.91
CA MET A 83 -2.44 26.38 34.22
C MET A 83 -1.89 25.97 32.85
N THR A 84 -2.01 24.69 32.53
CA THR A 84 -1.78 24.15 31.18
C THR A 84 -2.99 24.39 30.28
N GLU A 85 -2.85 24.16 28.98
CA GLU A 85 -3.94 24.20 28.00
C GLU A 85 -5.17 23.37 28.44
N GLN A 86 -4.97 22.09 28.78
CA GLN A 86 -6.02 21.20 29.29
C GLN A 86 -6.73 21.76 30.52
N GLN A 87 -5.98 22.34 31.46
CA GLN A 87 -6.53 22.91 32.68
C GLN A 87 -7.35 24.17 32.38
N LEU A 88 -6.97 24.96 31.38
CA LEU A 88 -7.74 26.12 30.94
C LEU A 88 -9.08 25.70 30.30
N TYR A 89 -9.11 24.67 29.45
CA TYR A 89 -10.38 24.14 28.92
C TYR A 89 -11.26 23.56 30.03
N LEU A 90 -10.68 22.83 31.00
CA LEU A 90 -11.44 22.36 32.17
C LEU A 90 -12.03 23.53 32.97
N LYS A 91 -11.30 24.66 33.05
CA LYS A 91 -11.81 25.86 33.72
C LYS A 91 -12.90 26.56 32.92
N ALA A 92 -12.79 26.59 31.59
CA ALA A 92 -13.84 27.07 30.71
C ALA A 92 -15.13 26.26 30.90
N ILE A 93 -15.05 24.92 30.96
CA ILE A 93 -16.17 24.02 31.24
C ILE A 93 -16.74 24.22 32.66
N GLU A 94 -15.89 24.50 33.65
CA GLU A 94 -16.35 24.82 35.01
C GLU A 94 -17.17 26.12 35.04
N CYS A 95 -16.74 27.12 34.25
CA CYS A 95 -17.41 28.41 34.11
C CYS A 95 -18.72 28.32 33.31
N ASP A 96 -18.71 27.56 32.21
CA ASP A 96 -19.90 27.27 31.39
C ASP A 96 -19.94 25.79 30.96
N PRO A 97 -20.69 24.94 31.69
CA PRO A 97 -20.84 23.53 31.34
C PRO A 97 -21.65 23.26 30.07
N THR A 98 -22.19 24.30 29.41
CA THR A 98 -22.99 24.18 28.19
C THR A 98 -22.23 24.56 26.93
N ASP A 99 -20.98 25.01 27.06
CA ASP A 99 -20.11 25.38 25.94
C ASP A 99 -19.57 24.15 25.21
N SER A 100 -20.13 23.85 24.03
CA SER A 100 -19.71 22.72 23.18
C SER A 100 -18.23 22.81 22.78
N ASP A 101 -17.75 24.02 22.47
CA ASP A 101 -16.44 24.23 21.87
C ASP A 101 -15.34 23.90 22.88
N SER A 102 -15.56 24.18 24.17
CA SER A 102 -14.64 23.78 25.23
C SER A 102 -14.52 22.24 25.38
N TYR A 103 -15.61 21.48 25.18
CA TYR A 103 -15.53 20.01 25.18
C TYR A 103 -14.81 19.48 23.95
N TYR A 104 -15.10 20.05 22.77
CA TYR A 104 -14.41 19.73 21.52
C TYR A 104 -12.90 19.99 21.62
N ASN A 105 -12.51 21.21 22.01
CA ASN A 105 -11.11 21.60 22.13
C ASN A 105 -10.40 20.82 23.25
N LEU A 106 -11.06 20.48 24.34
CA LEU A 106 -10.46 19.59 25.34
C LEU A 106 -10.18 18.20 24.74
N ALA A 107 -11.07 17.67 23.92
CA ALA A 107 -10.90 16.36 23.29
C ALA A 107 -9.70 16.32 22.32
N THR A 108 -9.44 17.41 21.59
CA THR A 108 -8.31 17.48 20.65
C THR A 108 -6.95 17.43 21.36
N THR A 109 -6.88 17.86 22.63
CA THR A 109 -5.66 17.74 23.45
C THR A 109 -5.36 16.32 23.96
N LEU A 110 -6.28 15.37 23.80
CA LEU A 110 -6.15 14.01 24.31
C LEU A 110 -5.69 13.02 23.23
N SER A 111 -4.89 12.04 23.67
CA SER A 111 -4.56 10.87 22.86
C SER A 111 -5.75 9.92 22.75
N ASN A 112 -5.78 9.09 21.70
CA ASN A 112 -6.83 8.09 21.54
C ASN A 112 -6.81 7.09 22.71
N GLY A 113 -7.97 6.87 23.34
CA GLY A 113 -8.10 6.03 24.55
C GLY A 113 -7.76 6.73 25.87
N GLU A 114 -7.26 7.97 25.84
CA GLU A 114 -7.00 8.75 27.04
C GLU A 114 -8.30 9.24 27.69
N SER A 115 -8.25 9.42 29.01
CA SER A 115 -9.37 9.96 29.80
C SER A 115 -8.91 11.07 30.74
N ILE A 116 -9.77 12.05 30.95
CA ILE A 116 -9.56 13.17 31.86
C ILE A 116 -10.71 13.28 32.87
N THR A 117 -10.46 13.91 34.02
CA THR A 117 -11.51 14.14 35.04
C THR A 117 -12.09 15.55 34.88
N LEU A 118 -13.39 15.64 34.66
CA LEU A 118 -14.13 16.91 34.58
C LEU A 118 -14.26 17.59 35.96
N PRO A 119 -14.58 18.90 36.02
CA PRO A 119 -14.75 19.62 37.29
C PRO A 119 -15.82 19.03 38.23
N ASN A 120 -16.80 18.29 37.68
CA ASN A 120 -17.83 17.59 38.44
C ASN A 120 -17.36 16.23 39.02
N GLY A 121 -16.09 15.84 38.82
CA GLY A 121 -15.50 14.59 39.28
C GLY A 121 -15.73 13.38 38.37
N GLN A 122 -16.39 13.54 37.23
CA GLN A 122 -16.60 12.47 36.26
C GLN A 122 -15.34 12.25 35.41
N SER A 123 -14.88 10.99 35.33
CA SER A 123 -13.88 10.58 34.33
C SER A 123 -14.54 10.46 32.97
N ILE A 124 -13.97 11.08 31.95
CA ILE A 124 -14.50 11.12 30.58
C ILE A 124 -13.38 10.83 29.57
N THR A 125 -13.67 10.04 28.54
CA THR A 125 -12.72 9.73 27.46
C THR A 125 -12.75 10.77 26.34
N LYS A 126 -11.73 10.80 25.48
CA LYS A 126 -11.73 11.61 24.24
C LYS A 126 -13.02 11.46 23.42
N GLN A 127 -13.44 10.22 23.16
CA GLN A 127 -14.70 9.92 22.45
C GLN A 127 -15.93 10.51 23.15
N GLN A 128 -16.01 10.39 24.48
CA GLN A 128 -17.13 10.90 25.25
C GLN A 128 -17.15 12.44 25.30
N LEU A 129 -15.99 13.10 25.20
CA LEU A 129 -15.92 14.56 25.07
C LEU A 129 -16.51 15.02 23.73
N TYR A 130 -16.16 14.39 22.60
CA TYR A 130 -16.80 14.71 21.32
C TYR A 130 -18.31 14.42 21.34
N LEU A 131 -18.75 13.32 21.96
CA LEU A 131 -20.19 13.06 22.14
C LEU A 131 -20.87 14.14 22.97
N LYS A 132 -20.20 14.69 23.99
CA LYS A 132 -20.72 15.83 24.75
C LYS A 132 -20.75 17.12 23.96
N SER A 133 -19.73 17.38 23.15
CA SER A 133 -19.74 18.49 22.21
C SER A 133 -20.95 18.39 21.27
N ILE A 134 -21.20 17.21 20.67
CA ILE A 134 -22.37 16.97 19.79
C ILE A 134 -23.70 17.10 20.55
N GLU A 135 -23.76 16.68 21.81
CA GLU A 135 -24.99 16.83 22.61
C GLU A 135 -25.36 18.30 22.81
N LEU A 136 -24.36 19.16 23.05
CA LEU A 136 -24.52 20.58 23.32
C LEU A 136 -24.62 21.42 22.02
N GLY A 137 -23.89 21.01 20.98
CA GLY A 137 -23.79 21.61 19.66
C GLY A 137 -24.05 20.58 18.54
N PRO A 138 -25.31 20.17 18.30
CA PRO A 138 -25.63 19.03 17.41
C PRO A 138 -25.37 19.26 15.93
N THR A 139 -25.03 20.49 15.53
CA THR A 139 -24.73 20.87 14.14
C THR A 139 -23.25 21.19 13.93
N ASP A 140 -22.37 20.94 14.89
CA ASP A 140 -20.94 21.19 14.72
C ASP A 140 -20.30 20.10 13.85
N SER A 141 -19.93 20.45 12.62
CA SER A 141 -19.29 19.54 11.65
C SER A 141 -17.99 18.93 12.19
N TYR A 142 -17.17 19.72 12.89
CA TYR A 142 -15.85 19.28 13.36
C TYR A 142 -15.94 18.19 14.42
N SER A 143 -16.91 18.28 15.34
CA SER A 143 -17.13 17.23 16.34
C SER A 143 -17.52 15.89 15.71
N TYR A 144 -18.32 15.86 14.64
CA TYR A 144 -18.61 14.60 13.92
C TYR A 144 -17.38 14.07 13.19
N HIS A 145 -16.61 14.96 12.54
CA HIS A 145 -15.37 14.61 11.84
C HIS A 145 -14.38 13.96 12.81
N GLU A 146 -14.05 14.67 13.89
CA GLU A 146 -13.08 14.19 14.88
C GLU A 146 -13.57 12.93 15.59
N LEU A 147 -14.87 12.82 15.90
CA LEU A 147 -15.41 11.59 16.46
C LEU A 147 -15.21 10.39 15.53
N ALA A 148 -15.37 10.57 14.21
CA ALA A 148 -15.13 9.50 13.24
C ALA A 148 -13.67 9.00 13.28
N THR A 149 -12.69 9.90 13.45
CA THR A 149 -11.26 9.54 13.55
C THR A 149 -10.93 8.67 14.75
N THR A 150 -11.79 8.65 15.77
CA THR A 150 -11.60 7.83 16.97
C THR A 150 -12.13 6.41 16.84
N LEU A 151 -12.86 6.08 15.77
CA LEU A 151 -13.45 4.77 15.57
C LEU A 151 -12.47 3.83 14.86
N SER A 152 -12.48 2.57 15.25
CA SER A 152 -11.80 1.51 14.50
C SER A 152 -12.63 1.10 13.29
N SER A 153 -12.00 0.52 12.26
CA SER A 153 -12.72 0.03 11.08
C SER A 153 -13.81 -0.97 11.46
N GLY A 154 -15.03 -0.73 10.99
CA GLY A 154 -16.22 -1.54 11.31
C GLY A 154 -16.86 -1.27 12.68
N GLU A 155 -16.31 -0.37 13.49
CA GLU A 155 -16.91 0.09 14.73
C GLU A 155 -18.11 1.03 14.46
N SER A 156 -19.03 1.08 15.41
CA SER A 156 -20.14 2.04 15.40
C SER A 156 -20.32 2.64 16.78
N ILE A 157 -20.76 3.89 16.83
CA ILE A 157 -20.98 4.62 18.08
C ILE A 157 -22.41 5.14 18.16
N THR A 158 -22.98 5.09 19.37
CA THR A 158 -24.32 5.63 19.63
C THR A 158 -24.22 7.10 19.98
N LEU A 159 -24.84 7.97 19.17
CA LEU A 159 -24.96 9.40 19.42
C LEU A 159 -25.93 9.71 20.58
N PRO A 160 -25.88 10.92 21.16
CA PRO A 160 -26.80 11.32 22.25
C PRO A 160 -28.29 11.22 21.89
N ASN A 161 -28.63 11.32 20.61
CA ASN A 161 -30.00 11.15 20.10
C ASN A 161 -30.44 9.68 19.95
N GLY A 162 -29.58 8.72 20.30
CA GLY A 162 -29.84 7.28 20.23
C GLY A 162 -29.54 6.62 18.88
N GLN A 163 -29.07 7.37 17.87
CA GLN A 163 -28.69 6.80 16.59
C GLN A 163 -27.30 6.17 16.66
N SER A 164 -27.17 4.92 16.20
CA SER A 164 -25.86 4.29 16.00
C SER A 164 -25.31 4.68 14.62
N MET A 165 -24.05 5.14 14.57
CA MET A 165 -23.37 5.58 13.37
C MET A 165 -22.00 4.92 13.21
N THR A 166 -21.67 4.55 11.98
CA THR A 166 -20.31 4.14 11.57
C THR A 166 -19.43 5.36 11.29
N GLU A 167 -18.12 5.16 11.12
CA GLU A 167 -17.17 6.21 10.72
C GLU A 167 -17.62 6.97 9.46
N GLN A 168 -18.06 6.24 8.42
CA GLN A 168 -18.53 6.83 7.16
C GLN A 168 -19.78 7.68 7.35
N GLN A 169 -20.70 7.23 8.21
CA GLN A 169 -21.92 7.97 8.51
C GLN A 169 -21.63 9.25 9.30
N LEU A 170 -20.62 9.25 10.16
CA LEU A 170 -20.16 10.44 10.87
C LEU A 170 -19.52 11.45 9.91
N TYR A 171 -18.66 11.03 8.97
CA TYR A 171 -18.14 11.95 7.94
C TYR A 171 -19.23 12.51 7.03
N LEU A 172 -20.22 11.69 6.65
CA LEU A 172 -21.39 12.16 5.90
C LEU A 172 -22.19 13.21 6.70
N LYS A 173 -22.31 13.05 8.02
CA LYS A 173 -22.92 14.05 8.90
C LYS A 173 -22.09 15.33 9.00
N ALA A 174 -20.76 15.21 9.11
CA ALA A 174 -19.87 16.37 9.08
C ALA A 174 -20.06 17.17 7.78
N ILE A 175 -20.13 16.50 6.62
CA ILE A 175 -20.38 17.12 5.32
C ILE A 175 -21.80 17.71 5.21
N GLU A 176 -22.79 17.11 5.87
CA GLU A 176 -24.16 17.65 5.92
C GLU A 176 -24.21 19.01 6.63
N TYR A 177 -23.50 19.11 7.75
CA TYR A 177 -23.47 20.33 8.56
C TYR A 177 -22.53 21.39 8.01
N ASP A 178 -21.42 20.98 7.40
CA ASP A 178 -20.53 21.86 6.62
C ASP A 178 -20.15 21.21 5.28
N PRO A 179 -20.84 21.59 4.19
CA PRO A 179 -20.55 21.09 2.84
C PRO A 179 -19.20 21.53 2.27
N THR A 180 -18.45 22.40 2.97
CA THR A 180 -17.13 22.89 2.57
C THR A 180 -15.97 22.25 3.33
N ASN A 181 -16.27 21.34 4.27
CA ASN A 181 -15.27 20.61 5.06
C ASN A 181 -14.48 19.63 4.18
N SER A 182 -13.40 20.13 3.57
CA SER A 182 -12.51 19.39 2.66
C SER A 182 -11.92 18.13 3.31
N SER A 183 -11.48 18.23 4.58
CA SER A 183 -10.93 17.11 5.34
C SER A 183 -11.91 15.95 5.45
N SER A 184 -13.20 16.22 5.67
CA SER A 184 -14.23 15.17 5.72
C SER A 184 -14.42 14.48 4.37
N PHE A 185 -14.34 15.20 3.25
CA PHE A 185 -14.37 14.58 1.92
C PHE A 185 -13.15 13.70 1.68
N HIS A 186 -11.95 14.20 2.00
CA HIS A 186 -10.69 13.47 1.81
C HIS A 186 -10.68 12.18 2.65
N ILE A 187 -10.98 12.26 3.94
CA ILE A 187 -10.92 11.09 4.82
C ILE A 187 -12.07 10.12 4.50
N LEU A 188 -13.27 10.60 4.18
CA LEU A 188 -14.33 9.71 3.69
C LEU A 188 -13.89 8.93 2.45
N ALA A 189 -13.18 9.58 1.52
CA ALA A 189 -12.64 8.91 0.35
C ALA A 189 -11.56 7.86 0.70
N SER A 190 -10.76 8.09 1.75
CA SER A 190 -9.74 7.13 2.19
C SER A 190 -10.38 5.86 2.77
N THR A 191 -11.58 5.94 3.37
CA THR A 191 -12.35 4.77 3.82
C THR A 191 -12.91 3.88 2.69
N LEU A 192 -12.95 4.37 1.45
CA LEU A 192 -13.49 3.63 0.31
C LEU A 192 -12.43 2.80 -0.40
N SER A 193 -12.82 1.57 -0.76
CA SER A 193 -12.03 0.69 -1.62
C SER A 193 -11.99 1.19 -3.07
N SER A 194 -11.03 0.70 -3.85
CA SER A 194 -10.95 1.04 -5.28
C SER A 194 -12.21 0.58 -6.02
N GLY A 195 -12.90 1.51 -6.69
CA GLY A 195 -14.16 1.24 -7.39
C GLY A 195 -15.42 1.28 -6.52
N GLU A 196 -15.27 1.46 -5.21
CA GLU A 196 -16.41 1.65 -4.30
C GLU A 196 -17.02 3.05 -4.47
N SER A 197 -18.33 3.14 -4.21
CA SER A 197 -19.08 4.39 -4.22
C SER A 197 -19.95 4.48 -2.97
N ILE A 198 -20.16 5.70 -2.49
CA ILE A 198 -21.01 5.97 -1.34
C ILE A 198 -22.17 6.87 -1.73
N ILE A 199 -23.31 6.73 -1.04
CA ILE A 199 -24.48 7.57 -1.27
C ILE A 199 -24.43 8.75 -0.29
N LEU A 200 -24.37 9.97 -0.81
CA LEU A 200 -24.48 11.20 -0.03
C LEU A 200 -25.91 11.39 0.50
N ASN A 201 -26.07 12.27 1.50
CA ASN A 201 -27.38 12.56 2.11
C ASN A 201 -28.42 13.14 1.12
N ASN A 202 -27.96 13.71 0.01
CA ASN A 202 -28.82 14.18 -1.08
C ASN A 202 -29.26 13.06 -2.05
N GLY A 203 -28.88 11.80 -1.80
CA GLY A 203 -29.20 10.63 -2.60
C GLY A 203 -28.25 10.39 -3.79
N GLN A 204 -27.24 11.24 -3.98
CA GLN A 204 -26.26 11.08 -5.06
C GLN A 204 -25.22 10.01 -4.70
N SER A 205 -25.03 9.02 -5.58
CA SER A 205 -23.90 8.10 -5.51
C SER A 205 -22.62 8.80 -5.99
N VAL A 206 -21.57 8.80 -5.18
CA VAL A 206 -20.28 9.42 -5.48
C VAL A 206 -19.15 8.41 -5.31
N THR A 207 -18.20 8.45 -6.24
CA THR A 207 -17.01 7.59 -6.21
C THR A 207 -15.91 8.19 -5.32
N LYS A 208 -14.91 7.36 -4.95
CA LYS A 208 -13.68 7.83 -4.29
C LYS A 208 -13.03 9.03 -4.99
N GLN A 209 -12.91 8.98 -6.32
CA GLN A 209 -12.34 10.08 -7.11
C GLN A 209 -13.19 11.35 -7.02
N GLN A 210 -14.52 11.24 -7.06
CA GLN A 210 -15.41 12.40 -6.97
C GLN A 210 -15.35 13.07 -5.60
N LEU A 211 -15.21 12.29 -4.52
CA LEU A 211 -14.99 12.83 -3.17
C LEU A 211 -13.66 13.59 -3.08
N LEU A 212 -12.57 13.04 -3.61
CA LEU A 212 -11.26 13.70 -3.60
C LEU A 212 -11.24 14.97 -4.46
N LEU A 213 -11.93 14.97 -5.61
CA LEU A 213 -12.10 16.18 -6.43
C LEU A 213 -12.89 17.25 -5.66
N LYS A 214 -13.88 16.87 -4.84
CA LYS A 214 -14.59 17.80 -3.96
C LYS A 214 -13.69 18.34 -2.84
N ALA A 215 -12.83 17.50 -2.25
CA ALA A 215 -11.85 17.95 -1.27
C ALA A 215 -10.91 19.03 -1.88
N ILE A 216 -10.39 18.79 -3.09
CA ILE A 216 -9.55 19.77 -3.83
C ILE A 216 -10.32 21.05 -4.20
N GLU A 217 -11.62 20.94 -4.51
CA GLU A 217 -12.45 22.13 -4.78
C GLU A 217 -12.46 23.12 -3.60
N TYR A 218 -12.58 22.58 -2.39
CA TYR A 218 -12.68 23.39 -1.17
C TYR A 218 -11.31 23.69 -0.54
N ASN A 219 -10.32 22.82 -0.76
CA ASN A 219 -8.93 23.04 -0.37
C ASN A 219 -7.98 22.66 -1.52
N PRO A 220 -7.70 23.59 -2.45
CA PRO A 220 -6.85 23.33 -3.62
C PRO A 220 -5.38 23.02 -3.32
N THR A 221 -4.96 23.19 -2.06
CA THR A 221 -3.58 22.93 -1.59
C THR A 221 -3.48 21.66 -0.76
N ASP A 222 -4.54 20.85 -0.67
CA ASP A 222 -4.51 19.59 0.07
C ASP A 222 -3.67 18.52 -0.65
N SER A 223 -2.40 18.42 -0.26
CA SER A 223 -1.43 17.46 -0.81
C SER A 223 -1.93 16.01 -0.77
N TYR A 224 -2.58 15.59 0.32
CA TYR A 224 -3.07 14.22 0.48
C TYR A 224 -4.19 13.88 -0.49
N SER A 225 -5.04 14.85 -0.86
CA SER A 225 -6.05 14.63 -1.88
C SER A 225 -5.43 14.36 -3.26
N TYR A 226 -4.39 15.10 -3.65
CA TYR A 226 -3.67 14.84 -4.92
C TYR A 226 -3.01 13.46 -4.94
N TYR A 227 -2.30 13.12 -3.85
CA TYR A 227 -1.72 11.79 -3.64
C TYR A 227 -2.78 10.68 -3.75
N ASN A 228 -3.88 10.82 -3.01
CA ASN A 228 -4.95 9.81 -2.97
C ASN A 228 -5.65 9.67 -4.33
N ILE A 229 -5.74 10.72 -5.15
CA ILE A 229 -6.24 10.59 -6.53
C ILE A 229 -5.23 9.78 -7.36
N ALA A 230 -3.94 10.09 -7.26
CA ALA A 230 -2.89 9.40 -8.00
C ALA A 230 -2.88 7.88 -7.73
N THR A 231 -3.18 7.44 -6.50
CA THR A 231 -3.28 6.02 -6.15
C THR A 231 -4.51 5.33 -6.77
N THR A 232 -5.55 6.08 -7.16
CA THR A 232 -6.68 5.52 -7.92
C THR A 232 -6.40 5.32 -9.41
N LEU A 233 -5.32 5.88 -9.94
CA LEU A 233 -4.98 5.82 -11.36
C LEU A 233 -4.07 4.62 -11.67
N SER A 234 -4.30 3.99 -12.82
CA SER A 234 -3.35 3.08 -13.44
C SER A 234 -2.08 3.83 -13.88
N SER A 235 -1.01 3.11 -14.20
CA SER A 235 0.30 3.70 -14.57
C SER A 235 0.20 4.72 -15.71
N GLY A 236 -0.64 4.48 -16.72
CA GLY A 236 -0.93 5.43 -17.82
C GLY A 236 -2.22 6.24 -17.64
N GLY A 237 -2.82 6.23 -16.45
CA GLY A 237 -4.08 6.89 -16.16
C GLY A 237 -3.94 8.41 -16.03
N SER A 238 -5.03 9.11 -16.34
CA SER A 238 -5.16 10.55 -16.13
C SER A 238 -6.55 10.91 -15.63
N ILE A 239 -6.68 12.06 -14.98
CA ILE A 239 -7.95 12.60 -14.50
C ILE A 239 -8.06 14.09 -14.82
N THR A 240 -9.28 14.57 -15.06
CA THR A 240 -9.56 16.00 -15.23
C THR A 240 -10.03 16.59 -13.91
N LEU A 241 -9.34 17.63 -13.43
CA LEU A 241 -9.69 18.39 -12.23
C LEU A 241 -10.86 19.35 -12.49
N ASN A 242 -11.40 19.94 -11.42
CA ASN A 242 -12.55 20.86 -11.51
C ASN A 242 -12.24 22.16 -12.29
N ASP A 243 -10.97 22.54 -12.39
CA ASP A 243 -10.52 23.68 -13.20
C ASP A 243 -10.36 23.34 -14.69
N GLY A 244 -10.62 22.09 -15.08
CA GLY A 244 -10.52 21.59 -16.45
C GLY A 244 -9.14 21.07 -16.83
N GLN A 245 -8.14 21.11 -15.94
CA GLN A 245 -6.81 20.57 -16.23
C GLN A 245 -6.81 19.04 -16.15
N THR A 246 -6.26 18.39 -17.17
CA THR A 246 -6.03 16.94 -17.15
C THR A 246 -4.63 16.64 -16.64
N MET A 247 -4.53 15.86 -15.57
CA MET A 247 -3.27 15.49 -14.93
C MET A 247 -3.08 13.98 -14.96
N THR A 248 -1.86 13.55 -15.26
CA THR A 248 -1.38 12.17 -15.14
C THR A 248 -1.07 11.81 -13.68
N LYS A 249 -0.85 10.53 -13.40
CA LYS A 249 -0.42 10.04 -12.08
C LYS A 249 0.83 10.77 -11.56
N GLN A 250 1.87 10.90 -12.38
CA GLN A 250 3.11 11.60 -12.02
C GLN A 250 2.85 13.08 -11.72
N GLN A 251 2.06 13.77 -12.56
CA GLN A 251 1.75 15.18 -12.36
C GLN A 251 0.98 15.43 -11.06
N LEU A 252 0.06 14.54 -10.67
CA LEU A 252 -0.64 14.64 -9.39
C LEU A 252 0.32 14.48 -8.20
N LEU A 253 1.25 13.52 -8.27
CA LEU A 253 2.25 13.30 -7.22
C LEU A 253 3.23 14.48 -7.10
N LEU A 254 3.67 15.04 -8.22
CA LEU A 254 4.48 16.27 -8.23
C LEU A 254 3.73 17.46 -7.61
N ARG A 255 2.42 17.57 -7.88
CA ARG A 255 1.57 18.63 -7.30
C ARG A 255 1.37 18.43 -5.80
N ALA A 256 1.26 17.18 -5.34
CA ALA A 256 1.22 16.87 -3.92
C ALA A 256 2.53 17.32 -3.21
N ILE A 257 3.69 17.02 -3.80
CA ILE A 257 5.00 17.46 -3.30
C ILE A 257 5.14 18.99 -3.33
N GLU A 258 4.62 19.66 -4.36
CA GLU A 258 4.65 21.13 -4.44
C GLU A 258 3.89 21.78 -3.29
N PHE A 259 2.74 21.22 -2.90
CA PHE A 259 1.93 21.76 -1.81
C PHE A 259 2.41 21.34 -0.42
N ASP A 260 3.00 20.15 -0.30
CA ASP A 260 3.63 19.66 0.92
C ASP A 260 4.93 18.90 0.57
N PRO A 261 6.09 19.58 0.64
CA PRO A 261 7.39 18.96 0.40
C PRO A 261 7.78 17.89 1.42
N THR A 262 7.00 17.68 2.49
CA THR A 262 7.22 16.63 3.49
C THR A 262 6.35 15.39 3.27
N ASN A 263 5.55 15.35 2.19
CA ASN A 263 4.65 14.24 1.90
C ASN A 263 5.42 13.00 1.40
N THR A 264 5.88 12.19 2.35
CA THR A 264 6.63 10.95 2.11
C THR A 264 5.93 9.97 1.17
N PHE A 265 4.60 9.86 1.24
CA PHE A 265 3.84 8.94 0.40
C PHE A 265 3.88 9.33 -1.08
N SER A 266 3.93 10.64 -1.37
CA SER A 266 4.03 11.16 -2.72
C SER A 266 5.40 10.85 -3.34
N TYR A 267 6.49 11.08 -2.59
CA TYR A 267 7.83 10.68 -3.02
C TYR A 267 7.93 9.18 -3.28
N SER A 268 7.49 8.36 -2.32
CA SER A 268 7.51 6.89 -2.42
C SER A 268 6.70 6.38 -3.60
N SER A 269 5.53 6.97 -3.85
CA SER A 269 4.69 6.56 -4.98
C SER A 269 5.21 7.07 -6.31
N LEU A 270 5.87 8.23 -6.33
CA LEU A 270 6.49 8.77 -7.53
C LEU A 270 7.67 7.90 -7.97
N ALA A 271 8.50 7.45 -7.02
CA ALA A 271 9.56 6.48 -7.27
C ALA A 271 9.06 5.23 -7.99
N MET A 272 7.93 4.68 -7.56
CA MET A 272 7.31 3.49 -8.15
C MET A 272 6.72 3.72 -9.56
N THR A 273 6.68 4.97 -10.04
CA THR A 273 6.27 5.27 -11.42
C THR A 273 7.43 5.31 -12.41
N LEU A 274 8.68 5.33 -11.93
CA LEU A 274 9.88 5.47 -12.75
C LEU A 274 10.49 4.10 -13.07
N GLU A 275 11.01 3.96 -14.29
CA GLU A 275 11.90 2.85 -14.64
C GLU A 275 13.31 3.04 -14.05
N SER A 276 14.15 1.99 -14.02
CA SER A 276 15.45 1.99 -13.32
C SER A 276 16.41 3.11 -13.75
N ASP A 277 16.38 3.47 -15.04
CA ASP A 277 17.24 4.51 -15.63
C ASP A 277 16.50 5.85 -15.82
N GLU A 278 15.26 5.96 -15.34
CA GLU A 278 14.44 7.16 -15.49
C GLU A 278 14.63 8.13 -14.33
N SER A 279 14.63 9.41 -14.65
CA SER A 279 14.66 10.52 -13.70
C SER A 279 13.45 11.43 -13.91
N ILE A 280 13.07 12.15 -12.86
CA ILE A 280 12.02 13.16 -12.92
C ILE A 280 12.46 14.46 -12.26
N THR A 281 12.01 15.58 -12.83
CA THR A 281 12.27 16.91 -12.28
C THR A 281 11.19 17.28 -11.27
N LEU A 282 11.59 17.57 -10.05
CA LEU A 282 10.74 18.04 -8.96
C LEU A 282 10.35 19.52 -9.12
N PRO A 283 9.32 20.01 -8.40
CA PRO A 283 8.90 21.42 -8.45
C PRO A 283 9.99 22.43 -8.07
N ASN A 284 10.97 22.01 -7.25
CA ASN A 284 12.13 22.81 -6.88
C ASN A 284 13.23 22.89 -7.98
N GLY A 285 13.06 22.14 -9.08
CA GLY A 285 13.98 22.08 -10.22
C GLY A 285 15.05 20.99 -10.13
N GLU A 286 15.08 20.20 -9.07
CA GLU A 286 16.02 19.09 -8.92
C GLU A 286 15.57 17.87 -9.71
N GLU A 287 16.53 17.18 -10.33
CA GLU A 287 16.29 15.95 -11.08
C GLU A 287 16.66 14.74 -10.22
N MET A 288 15.70 13.83 -10.02
CA MET A 288 15.85 12.69 -9.11
C MET A 288 15.48 11.37 -9.78
N THR A 289 16.26 10.33 -9.49
CA THR A 289 15.94 8.93 -9.83
C THR A 289 14.95 8.32 -8.84
N GLY A 290 14.38 7.15 -9.16
CA GLY A 290 13.51 6.41 -8.24
C GLY A 290 14.16 6.11 -6.88
N GLN A 291 15.45 5.77 -6.86
CA GLN A 291 16.20 5.55 -5.62
C GLN A 291 16.34 6.83 -4.78
N GLN A 292 16.65 7.96 -5.42
CA GLN A 292 16.76 9.25 -4.74
C GLN A 292 15.42 9.71 -4.15
N LEU A 293 14.32 9.51 -4.88
CA LEU A 293 12.97 9.78 -4.36
C LEU A 293 12.63 8.93 -3.13
N CYS A 294 13.08 7.67 -3.07
CA CYS A 294 12.89 6.84 -1.87
C CYS A 294 13.77 7.31 -0.70
N LEU A 295 14.96 7.86 -0.96
CA LEU A 295 15.80 8.45 0.09
C LEU A 295 15.16 9.73 0.66
N GLU A 296 14.63 10.62 -0.18
CA GLU A 296 13.88 11.80 0.27
C GLU A 296 12.64 11.42 1.09
N ALA A 297 11.95 10.35 0.69
CA ALA A 297 10.84 9.80 1.45
C ALA A 297 11.29 9.37 2.87
N ILE A 298 12.43 8.69 2.99
CA ILE A 298 13.02 8.30 4.27
C ILE A 298 13.50 9.52 5.07
N GLU A 299 13.99 10.57 4.42
CA GLU A 299 14.37 11.82 5.10
C GLU A 299 13.16 12.50 5.74
N CYS A 300 12.07 12.61 4.98
CA CYS A 300 10.82 13.22 5.45
C CYS A 300 10.19 12.43 6.59
N ASP A 301 10.23 11.10 6.52
CA ASP A 301 9.75 10.21 7.59
C ASP A 301 10.65 8.97 7.71
N PRO A 302 11.61 8.98 8.66
CA PRO A 302 12.51 7.85 8.90
C PRO A 302 11.82 6.58 9.39
N THR A 303 10.53 6.65 9.75
CA THR A 303 9.71 5.52 10.18
C THR A 303 8.84 4.96 9.05
N ASN A 304 8.97 5.48 7.83
CA ASN A 304 8.16 5.03 6.70
C ASN A 304 8.63 3.67 6.16
N SER A 305 7.96 2.60 6.60
CA SER A 305 8.23 1.23 6.16
C SER A 305 8.16 1.03 4.64
N GLN A 306 7.24 1.70 3.96
CA GLN A 306 7.05 1.54 2.51
C GLN A 306 8.19 2.17 1.71
N ALA A 307 8.77 3.28 2.19
CA ALA A 307 9.92 3.91 1.54
C ALA A 307 11.15 2.99 1.54
N TYR A 308 11.46 2.34 2.68
CA TYR A 308 12.52 1.32 2.74
C TYR A 308 12.22 0.11 1.85
N HIS A 309 10.96 -0.35 1.80
CA HIS A 309 10.54 -1.43 0.91
C HIS A 309 10.81 -1.07 -0.56
N ASN A 310 10.32 0.10 -0.99
CA ASN A 310 10.47 0.56 -2.37
C ASN A 310 11.94 0.74 -2.74
N LEU A 311 12.74 1.32 -1.84
CA LEU A 311 14.18 1.46 -2.04
C LEU A 311 14.84 0.10 -2.23
N ALA A 312 14.55 -0.88 -1.37
CA ALA A 312 15.07 -2.24 -1.50
C ALA A 312 14.68 -2.89 -2.84
N THR A 313 13.44 -2.67 -3.29
CA THR A 313 13.00 -3.21 -4.59
C THR A 313 13.69 -2.56 -5.78
N ALA A 314 14.09 -1.28 -5.67
CA ALA A 314 14.79 -0.54 -6.69
C ALA A 314 16.30 -0.84 -6.75
N LEU A 315 16.88 -1.50 -5.73
CA LEU A 315 18.27 -1.94 -5.75
C LEU A 315 18.44 -3.26 -6.51
N GLU A 316 19.55 -3.36 -7.25
CA GLU A 316 20.05 -4.62 -7.81
C GLU A 316 20.55 -5.57 -6.70
N SER A 317 20.72 -6.87 -7.01
CA SER A 317 21.04 -7.88 -5.98
C SER A 317 22.35 -7.63 -5.23
N ASP A 318 23.34 -7.07 -5.92
CA ASP A 318 24.71 -6.89 -5.42
C ASP A 318 24.99 -5.41 -5.07
N GLU A 319 23.97 -4.56 -5.13
CA GLU A 319 24.05 -3.13 -4.88
C GLU A 319 23.85 -2.82 -3.39
N SER A 320 24.58 -1.82 -2.90
CA SER A 320 24.38 -1.19 -1.60
C SER A 320 24.13 0.30 -1.79
N ILE A 321 23.38 0.90 -0.87
CA ILE A 321 23.09 2.33 -0.86
C ILE A 321 23.40 2.93 0.51
N THR A 322 23.91 4.15 0.53
CA THR A 322 24.18 4.89 1.76
C THR A 322 22.99 5.76 2.12
N LEU A 323 22.45 5.56 3.33
CA LEU A 323 21.41 6.42 3.91
C LEU A 323 22.00 7.75 4.38
N ILE A 324 21.13 8.71 4.72
CA ILE A 324 21.53 10.08 5.12
C ILE A 324 22.31 10.10 6.45
N ASP A 325 22.06 9.13 7.33
CA ASP A 325 22.82 8.93 8.58
C ASP A 325 24.23 8.34 8.34
N GLY A 326 24.54 7.98 7.09
CA GLY A 326 25.82 7.41 6.67
C GLY A 326 25.86 5.88 6.70
N ASP A 327 24.77 5.21 7.07
CA ASP A 327 24.72 3.76 7.09
C ASP A 327 24.61 3.19 5.68
N GLU A 328 25.55 2.31 5.32
CA GLU A 328 25.50 1.56 4.07
C GLU A 328 24.59 0.32 4.24
N MET A 329 23.56 0.24 3.40
CA MET A 329 22.56 -0.81 3.46
C MET A 329 22.48 -1.59 2.14
N THR A 330 22.45 -2.91 2.28
CA THR A 330 22.09 -3.85 1.23
C THR A 330 20.57 -3.98 1.10
N LYS A 331 20.10 -4.56 -0.01
CA LYS A 331 18.68 -4.91 -0.24
C LYS A 331 18.02 -5.66 0.93
N GLN A 332 18.71 -6.66 1.49
CA GLN A 332 18.21 -7.42 2.64
C GLN A 332 18.07 -6.56 3.91
N GLN A 333 19.04 -5.69 4.17
CA GLN A 333 19.00 -4.80 5.34
C GLN A 333 17.88 -3.77 5.24
N LEU A 334 17.58 -3.27 4.03
CA LEU A 334 16.45 -2.37 3.80
C LEU A 334 15.10 -3.06 4.04
N PHE A 335 14.90 -4.32 3.59
CA PHE A 335 13.69 -5.08 3.94
C PHE A 335 13.57 -5.32 5.46
N LEU A 336 14.69 -5.58 6.14
CA LEU A 336 14.71 -5.71 7.60
C LEU A 336 14.35 -4.39 8.31
N LYS A 337 14.80 -3.24 7.79
CA LYS A 337 14.40 -1.91 8.29
C LYS A 337 12.95 -1.59 8.02
N SER A 338 12.44 -1.95 6.84
CA SER A 338 11.02 -1.84 6.53
C SER A 338 10.15 -2.61 7.55
N ILE A 339 10.54 -3.84 7.91
CA ILE A 339 9.84 -4.66 8.92
C ILE A 339 10.01 -4.08 10.34
N GLU A 340 11.16 -3.48 10.66
CA GLU A 340 11.36 -2.81 11.94
C GLU A 340 10.43 -1.59 12.11
N CYS A 341 10.30 -0.80 11.05
CA CYS A 341 9.43 0.38 11.02
C CYS A 341 7.95 -0.01 11.09
N ASP A 342 7.54 -1.03 10.34
CA ASP A 342 6.19 -1.59 10.39
C ASP A 342 6.23 -3.12 10.39
N PRO A 343 6.05 -3.77 11.55
CA PRO A 343 5.99 -5.21 11.67
C PRO A 343 4.81 -5.88 10.95
N THR A 344 3.89 -5.10 10.37
CA THR A 344 2.75 -5.58 9.59
C THR A 344 2.96 -5.50 8.07
N ASN A 345 4.11 -5.00 7.60
CA ASN A 345 4.41 -4.91 6.16
C ASN A 345 4.65 -6.30 5.54
N SER A 346 3.56 -6.91 5.05
CA SER A 346 3.54 -8.26 4.46
C SER A 346 4.44 -8.40 3.23
N ASN A 347 4.52 -7.37 2.40
CA ASN A 347 5.33 -7.38 1.18
C ASN A 347 6.83 -7.46 1.50
N SER A 348 7.28 -6.75 2.54
CA SER A 348 8.67 -6.81 2.99
C SER A 348 9.06 -8.20 3.52
N TYR A 349 8.18 -8.87 4.27
CA TYR A 349 8.43 -10.27 4.66
C TYR A 349 8.55 -11.20 3.44
N ASN A 350 7.66 -11.05 2.46
CA ASN A 350 7.68 -11.86 1.24
C ASN A 350 8.94 -11.62 0.39
N MET A 351 9.36 -10.36 0.22
CA MET A 351 10.58 -10.04 -0.52
C MET A 351 11.84 -10.47 0.24
N LEU A 352 11.85 -10.35 1.57
CA LEU A 352 12.95 -10.86 2.39
C LEU A 352 13.06 -12.38 2.28
N ALA A 353 11.94 -13.10 2.28
CA ALA A 353 11.91 -14.55 2.07
C ALA A 353 12.45 -14.95 0.69
N ASN A 354 12.10 -14.20 -0.36
CA ASN A 354 12.65 -14.42 -1.71
C ASN A 354 14.17 -14.18 -1.78
N SER A 355 14.73 -13.36 -0.88
CA SER A 355 16.13 -12.96 -0.91
C SER A 355 17.09 -13.93 -0.21
N ILE A 356 16.56 -14.91 0.53
CA ILE A 356 17.36 -15.92 1.23
C ILE A 356 17.24 -17.28 0.52
N ALA A 357 18.28 -18.11 0.57
CA ALA A 357 18.22 -19.41 -0.07
C ALA A 357 17.26 -20.35 0.68
N ILE A 358 16.65 -21.30 -0.04
CA ILE A 358 15.67 -22.23 0.53
C ILE A 358 16.28 -23.00 1.70
N GLY A 359 15.62 -22.92 2.86
CA GLY A 359 16.07 -23.57 4.10
C GLY A 359 17.13 -22.81 4.90
N GLU A 360 17.62 -21.65 4.41
CA GLU A 360 18.40 -20.72 5.23
C GLU A 360 17.52 -19.91 6.17
N SER A 361 18.14 -19.20 7.10
CA SER A 361 17.45 -18.33 8.05
C SER A 361 18.12 -16.98 8.20
N ILE A 362 17.32 -15.96 8.43
CA ILE A 362 17.75 -14.60 8.70
C ILE A 362 17.30 -14.15 10.09
N THR A 363 18.10 -13.31 10.75
CA THR A 363 17.78 -12.78 12.07
C THR A 363 17.16 -11.39 11.94
N LEU A 364 15.94 -11.23 12.46
CA LEU A 364 15.26 -9.94 12.54
C LEU A 364 15.89 -9.04 13.63
N HIS A 365 15.61 -7.74 13.59
CA HIS A 365 16.07 -6.77 14.59
C HIS A 365 15.67 -7.13 16.04
N ASN A 366 14.55 -7.84 16.23
CA ASN A 366 14.09 -8.33 17.52
C ASN A 366 14.84 -9.60 18.02
N GLY A 367 15.84 -10.07 17.27
CA GLY A 367 16.65 -11.25 17.57
C GLY A 367 16.02 -12.59 17.17
N GLN A 368 14.83 -12.60 16.57
CA GLN A 368 14.20 -13.83 16.09
C GLN A 368 14.84 -14.28 14.77
N SER A 369 15.31 -15.53 14.74
CA SER A 369 15.79 -16.18 13.51
C SER A 369 14.63 -16.84 12.79
N MET A 370 14.41 -16.49 11.53
CA MET A 370 13.29 -16.97 10.71
C MET A 370 13.78 -17.59 9.41
N THR A 371 13.22 -18.74 9.04
CA THR A 371 13.41 -19.33 7.70
C THR A 371 12.54 -18.65 6.65
N ASP A 372 12.80 -18.91 5.37
CA ASP A 372 11.97 -18.50 4.23
C ASP A 372 10.48 -18.83 4.44
N GLN A 373 10.18 -20.08 4.82
CA GLN A 373 8.82 -20.53 5.12
C GLN A 373 8.16 -19.73 6.25
N GLN A 374 8.91 -19.43 7.31
CA GLN A 374 8.39 -18.66 8.44
C GLN A 374 8.13 -17.20 8.06
N LEU A 375 8.96 -16.62 7.18
CA LEU A 375 8.74 -15.28 6.64
C LEU A 375 7.50 -15.23 5.74
N TYR A 376 7.28 -16.20 4.84
CA TYR A 376 6.03 -16.26 4.06
C TYR A 376 4.80 -16.45 4.95
N LEU A 377 4.89 -17.27 6.01
CA LEU A 377 3.81 -17.42 6.98
C LEU A 377 3.50 -16.10 7.70
N LYS A 378 4.52 -15.29 8.01
CA LYS A 378 4.33 -13.93 8.55
C LYS A 378 3.69 -13.00 7.53
N ALA A 379 4.10 -13.04 6.27
CA ALA A 379 3.44 -12.27 5.21
C ALA A 379 1.93 -12.60 5.13
N ILE A 380 1.57 -13.89 5.20
CA ILE A 380 0.17 -14.36 5.22
C ILE A 380 -0.56 -13.94 6.50
N GLU A 381 0.11 -13.94 7.65
CA GLU A 381 -0.46 -13.46 8.92
C GLU A 381 -0.85 -11.98 8.83
N CYS A 382 0.02 -11.17 8.21
CA CYS A 382 -0.19 -9.74 8.01
C CYS A 382 -1.23 -9.42 6.93
N ASP A 383 -1.23 -10.14 5.81
CA ASP A 383 -2.21 -9.99 4.73
C ASP A 383 -2.56 -11.34 4.08
N GLN A 384 -3.80 -11.75 4.26
CA GLN A 384 -4.32 -13.04 3.78
C GLN A 384 -4.83 -13.00 2.33
N THR A 385 -4.86 -11.82 1.71
CA THR A 385 -5.49 -11.60 0.40
C THR A 385 -4.51 -11.64 -0.77
N ASN A 386 -3.20 -11.53 -0.52
CA ASN A 386 -2.20 -11.53 -1.57
C ASN A 386 -1.83 -12.95 -2.02
N PHE A 387 -2.17 -13.27 -3.27
CA PHE A 387 -1.95 -14.60 -3.86
C PHE A 387 -0.48 -15.00 -3.96
N ASN A 388 0.45 -14.03 -4.02
CA ASN A 388 1.89 -14.30 -4.16
C ASN A 388 2.45 -15.03 -2.94
N PHE A 389 1.95 -14.72 -1.74
CA PHE A 389 2.50 -15.31 -0.51
C PHE A 389 2.22 -16.82 -0.45
N TYR A 390 1.01 -17.22 -0.82
CA TYR A 390 0.64 -18.64 -0.90
C TYR A 390 1.39 -19.36 -2.02
N TYR A 391 1.57 -18.71 -3.17
CA TYR A 391 2.33 -19.26 -4.29
C TYR A 391 3.80 -19.49 -3.91
N ASN A 392 4.48 -18.47 -3.39
CA ASN A 392 5.89 -18.56 -3.00
C ASN A 392 6.09 -19.58 -1.88
N LEU A 393 5.20 -19.62 -0.88
CA LEU A 393 5.24 -20.64 0.15
C LEU A 393 5.07 -22.05 -0.43
N ALA A 394 4.18 -22.25 -1.41
CA ALA A 394 4.02 -23.54 -2.07
C ALA A 394 5.29 -23.99 -2.81
N GLU A 395 6.02 -23.06 -3.43
CA GLU A 395 7.28 -23.36 -4.11
C GLU A 395 8.35 -23.88 -3.14
N THR A 396 8.35 -23.45 -1.86
CA THR A 396 9.29 -23.98 -0.85
C THR A 396 9.00 -25.43 -0.41
N LEU A 397 7.78 -25.94 -0.65
CA LEU A 397 7.37 -27.27 -0.20
C LEU A 397 7.69 -28.34 -1.25
N ALA A 398 8.13 -29.51 -0.79
CA ALA A 398 8.22 -30.70 -1.63
C ALA A 398 6.83 -31.32 -1.88
N CYS A 399 6.71 -32.15 -2.93
CA CYS A 399 5.46 -32.84 -3.24
C CYS A 399 4.98 -33.69 -2.07
N GLY A 400 3.71 -33.51 -1.66
CA GLY A 400 3.10 -34.23 -0.54
C GLY A 400 3.41 -33.65 0.86
N GLN A 401 4.25 -32.62 0.96
CA GLN A 401 4.44 -31.91 2.23
C GLN A 401 3.25 -31.01 2.58
N SER A 402 3.05 -30.83 3.88
CA SER A 402 2.11 -29.86 4.44
C SER A 402 2.81 -28.95 5.43
N ILE A 403 2.24 -27.76 5.62
CA ILE A 403 2.68 -26.75 6.59
C ILE A 403 1.47 -26.27 7.38
N THR A 404 1.67 -25.69 8.56
CA THR A 404 0.59 -25.13 9.37
C THR A 404 0.54 -23.62 9.22
N LEU A 405 -0.61 -23.09 8.79
CA LEU A 405 -0.87 -21.65 8.69
C LEU A 405 -0.98 -21.01 10.09
N PRO A 406 -0.85 -19.68 10.21
CA PRO A 406 -1.00 -18.96 11.50
C PRO A 406 -2.33 -19.25 12.21
N ILE A 407 -3.39 -19.53 11.45
CA ILE A 407 -4.72 -19.92 11.96
C ILE A 407 -4.81 -21.36 12.50
N GLY A 408 -3.70 -22.10 12.52
CA GLY A 408 -3.63 -23.49 13.02
C GLY A 408 -4.05 -24.56 12.01
N GLN A 409 -4.46 -24.19 10.80
CA GLN A 409 -4.84 -25.14 9.75
C GLN A 409 -3.61 -25.74 9.06
N SER A 410 -3.52 -27.07 9.00
CA SER A 410 -2.54 -27.75 8.14
C SER A 410 -2.99 -27.70 6.68
N ILE A 411 -2.10 -27.23 5.81
CA ILE A 411 -2.34 -27.02 4.39
C ILE A 411 -1.25 -27.71 3.56
N THR A 412 -1.64 -28.38 2.48
CA THR A 412 -0.70 -29.04 1.54
C THR A 412 -0.22 -28.07 0.46
N LYS A 413 0.87 -28.43 -0.25
CA LYS A 413 1.34 -27.69 -1.45
C LYS A 413 0.22 -27.40 -2.47
N GLN A 414 -0.62 -28.41 -2.76
CA GLN A 414 -1.76 -28.24 -3.68
C GLN A 414 -2.79 -27.24 -3.16
N GLN A 415 -3.10 -27.31 -1.86
CA GLN A 415 -4.06 -26.39 -1.25
C GLN A 415 -3.53 -24.95 -1.18
N LEU A 416 -2.21 -24.75 -1.08
CA LEU A 416 -1.60 -23.42 -1.20
C LEU A 416 -1.77 -22.82 -2.60
N TYR A 417 -1.58 -23.58 -3.68
CA TYR A 417 -1.90 -23.09 -5.04
C TYR A 417 -3.40 -22.79 -5.21
N LEU A 418 -4.29 -23.60 -4.62
CA LEU A 418 -5.73 -23.30 -4.60
C LEU A 418 -6.04 -21.99 -3.86
N LYS A 419 -5.36 -21.72 -2.73
CA LYS A 419 -5.47 -20.44 -2.02
C LYS A 419 -4.92 -19.27 -2.84
N SER A 420 -3.80 -19.46 -3.54
CA SER A 420 -3.29 -18.48 -4.49
C SER A 420 -4.32 -18.18 -5.58
N ILE A 421 -5.00 -19.19 -6.15
CA ILE A 421 -6.07 -19.01 -7.15
C ILE A 421 -7.31 -18.32 -6.55
N GLU A 422 -7.67 -18.62 -5.30
CA GLU A 422 -8.78 -17.96 -4.60
C GLU A 422 -8.53 -16.45 -4.45
N CYS A 423 -7.30 -16.08 -4.05
CA CYS A 423 -6.84 -14.72 -3.88
C CYS A 423 -6.56 -14.00 -5.22
N GLY A 424 -6.14 -14.73 -6.24
CA GLY A 424 -5.69 -14.23 -7.54
C GLY A 424 -6.18 -15.12 -8.68
N PRO A 425 -7.46 -15.04 -9.07
CA PRO A 425 -8.08 -15.96 -10.04
C PRO A 425 -7.57 -15.81 -11.48
N THR A 426 -6.74 -14.80 -11.76
CA THR A 426 -6.09 -14.60 -13.05
C THR A 426 -4.58 -14.87 -13.00
N PHE A 427 -4.05 -15.37 -11.89
CA PHE A 427 -2.61 -15.62 -11.76
C PHE A 427 -2.22 -16.95 -12.42
N SER A 428 -1.75 -16.85 -13.67
CA SER A 428 -1.41 -17.99 -14.53
C SER A 428 -0.44 -19.01 -13.91
N PRO A 429 0.66 -18.61 -13.22
CA PRO A 429 1.60 -19.55 -12.61
C PRO A 429 0.97 -20.52 -11.61
N SER A 430 -0.05 -20.09 -10.86
CA SER A 430 -0.71 -20.98 -9.89
C SER A 430 -1.51 -22.09 -10.57
N TYR A 431 -2.18 -21.82 -11.70
CA TYR A 431 -2.85 -22.86 -12.48
C TYR A 431 -1.84 -23.83 -13.09
N HIS A 432 -0.75 -23.31 -13.65
CA HIS A 432 0.35 -24.12 -14.20
C HIS A 432 0.93 -25.04 -13.13
N LYS A 433 1.36 -24.50 -11.99
CA LYS A 433 1.98 -25.29 -10.92
C LYS A 433 0.99 -26.27 -10.31
N LEU A 434 -0.29 -25.90 -10.15
CA LEU A 434 -1.32 -26.84 -9.71
C LEU A 434 -1.46 -28.03 -10.67
N ALA A 435 -1.44 -27.79 -11.98
CA ALA A 435 -1.48 -28.85 -12.99
C ALA A 435 -0.32 -29.84 -12.82
N THR A 436 0.91 -29.34 -12.59
CA THR A 436 2.10 -30.19 -12.38
C THR A 436 2.01 -31.07 -11.13
N THR A 437 1.07 -30.80 -10.21
CA THR A 437 0.85 -31.66 -9.04
C THR A 437 -0.13 -32.81 -9.29
N LEU A 438 -0.87 -32.79 -10.40
CA LEU A 438 -1.83 -33.84 -10.75
C LEU A 438 -1.10 -34.97 -11.50
N ILE A 439 -1.50 -36.21 -11.22
CA ILE A 439 -0.88 -37.40 -11.84
C ILE A 439 -1.98 -38.23 -12.51
N GLY A 440 -1.80 -38.53 -13.80
CA GLY A 440 -2.74 -39.35 -14.58
C GLY A 440 -4.12 -38.69 -14.71
N ASP A 441 -5.19 -39.45 -14.56
CA ASP A 441 -6.57 -38.98 -14.75
C ASP A 441 -7.15 -38.23 -13.52
N GLN A 442 -6.28 -37.69 -12.67
CA GLN A 442 -6.71 -36.90 -11.50
C GLN A 442 -7.39 -35.60 -11.94
N SER A 443 -8.35 -35.18 -11.14
CA SER A 443 -8.98 -33.86 -11.25
C SER A 443 -9.02 -33.20 -9.89
N ILE A 444 -9.07 -31.87 -9.90
CA ILE A 444 -9.11 -31.06 -8.69
C ILE A 444 -10.23 -30.02 -8.79
N THR A 445 -10.92 -29.81 -7.68
CA THR A 445 -11.99 -28.81 -7.59
C THR A 445 -11.39 -27.46 -7.20
N LEU A 446 -11.57 -26.47 -8.07
CA LEU A 446 -11.20 -25.08 -7.81
C LEU A 446 -12.13 -24.42 -6.76
N PRO A 447 -11.74 -23.26 -6.19
CA PRO A 447 -12.57 -22.52 -5.24
C PRO A 447 -13.97 -22.15 -5.78
N ASN A 448 -14.09 -21.98 -7.10
CA ASN A 448 -15.36 -21.69 -7.77
C ASN A 448 -16.25 -22.93 -8.01
N GLY A 449 -15.83 -24.11 -7.52
CA GLY A 449 -16.56 -25.38 -7.63
C GLY A 449 -16.33 -26.14 -8.94
N GLN A 450 -15.55 -25.61 -9.89
CA GLN A 450 -15.24 -26.30 -11.14
C GLN A 450 -14.20 -27.40 -10.91
N SER A 451 -14.50 -28.63 -11.32
CA SER A 451 -13.50 -29.70 -11.37
C SER A 451 -12.70 -29.60 -12.66
N MET A 452 -11.37 -29.56 -12.54
CA MET A 452 -10.45 -29.44 -13.67
C MET A 452 -9.46 -30.59 -13.69
N THR A 453 -9.21 -31.14 -14.88
CA THR A 453 -8.09 -32.04 -15.15
C THR A 453 -6.79 -31.25 -15.35
N GLU A 454 -5.65 -31.95 -15.41
CA GLU A 454 -4.35 -31.36 -15.74
C GLU A 454 -4.39 -30.50 -17.02
N GLN A 455 -4.94 -31.05 -18.11
CA GLN A 455 -5.07 -30.34 -19.39
C GLN A 455 -5.90 -29.07 -19.27
N GLN A 456 -7.01 -29.12 -18.52
CA GLN A 456 -7.88 -27.97 -18.32
C GLN A 456 -7.20 -26.88 -17.49
N LEU A 457 -6.34 -27.25 -16.53
CA LEU A 457 -5.54 -26.30 -15.76
C LEU A 457 -4.48 -25.60 -16.64
N TYR A 458 -3.76 -26.32 -17.50
CA TYR A 458 -2.82 -25.67 -18.44
C TYR A 458 -3.55 -24.75 -19.43
N LEU A 459 -4.71 -25.16 -19.94
CA LEU A 459 -5.55 -24.27 -20.77
C LEU A 459 -5.98 -23.02 -20.01
N LYS A 460 -6.31 -23.14 -18.71
CA LYS A 460 -6.66 -22.00 -17.87
C LYS A 460 -5.45 -21.10 -17.60
N ALA A 461 -4.27 -21.66 -17.39
CA ALA A 461 -3.03 -20.88 -17.28
C ALA A 461 -2.77 -20.06 -18.56
N ILE A 462 -2.95 -20.66 -19.73
CA ILE A 462 -2.82 -19.99 -21.04
C ILE A 462 -3.91 -18.92 -21.26
N GLU A 463 -5.12 -19.15 -20.74
CA GLU A 463 -6.19 -18.13 -20.75
C GLU A 463 -5.80 -16.90 -19.94
N CYS A 464 -5.25 -17.13 -18.74
CA CYS A 464 -4.82 -16.09 -17.82
C CYS A 464 -3.59 -15.33 -18.35
N ASP A 465 -2.65 -16.03 -18.98
CA ASP A 465 -1.48 -15.45 -19.63
C ASP A 465 -1.18 -16.21 -20.94
N PRO A 466 -1.52 -15.60 -22.09
CA PRO A 466 -1.24 -16.18 -23.41
C PRO A 466 0.25 -16.35 -23.75
N ASN A 467 1.17 -15.83 -22.93
CA ASN A 467 2.61 -15.99 -23.11
C ASN A 467 3.24 -17.00 -22.13
N ASN A 468 2.45 -17.77 -21.38
CA ASN A 468 2.95 -18.79 -20.46
C ASN A 468 3.55 -20.00 -21.22
N SER A 469 4.82 -19.89 -21.60
CA SER A 469 5.58 -20.92 -22.31
C SER A 469 5.60 -22.29 -21.61
N PRO A 470 5.86 -22.38 -20.28
CA PRO A 470 5.82 -23.67 -19.58
C PRO A 470 4.47 -24.40 -19.69
N SER A 471 3.35 -23.66 -19.72
CA SER A 471 2.02 -24.25 -19.86
C SER A 471 1.76 -24.80 -21.26
N TYR A 472 2.23 -24.11 -22.31
CA TYR A 472 2.19 -24.66 -23.67
C TYR A 472 3.02 -25.94 -23.80
N ASN A 473 4.23 -25.95 -23.25
CA ASN A 473 5.11 -27.12 -23.26
C ASN A 473 4.47 -28.31 -22.53
N ASN A 474 4.02 -28.12 -21.30
CA ASN A 474 3.48 -29.23 -20.52
C ASN A 474 2.12 -29.69 -21.05
N LEU A 475 1.28 -28.79 -21.57
CA LEU A 475 0.06 -29.18 -22.26
C LEU A 475 0.36 -30.10 -23.44
N ALA A 476 1.40 -29.79 -24.22
CA ALA A 476 1.83 -30.63 -25.34
C ALA A 476 2.26 -32.03 -24.88
N THR A 477 2.94 -32.14 -23.73
CA THR A 477 3.34 -33.45 -23.17
C THR A 477 2.15 -34.34 -22.77
N THR A 478 0.98 -33.74 -22.52
CA THR A 478 -0.25 -34.51 -22.21
C THR A 478 -0.94 -35.06 -23.46
N LEU A 479 -0.56 -34.62 -24.67
CA LEU A 479 -1.19 -35.03 -25.92
C LEU A 479 -0.49 -36.25 -26.52
N THR A 480 -1.29 -37.13 -27.12
CA THR A 480 -0.74 -38.19 -27.99
C THR A 480 -0.43 -37.63 -29.38
N PRO A 481 0.50 -38.23 -30.16
CA PRO A 481 0.95 -37.69 -31.44
C PRO A 481 -0.17 -37.38 -32.45
N ASP A 482 -1.25 -38.18 -32.45
CA ASP A 482 -2.36 -38.05 -33.39
C ASP A 482 -3.53 -37.20 -32.86
N THR A 483 -3.35 -36.53 -31.71
CA THR A 483 -4.38 -35.71 -31.08
C THR A 483 -4.06 -34.22 -31.16
N SER A 484 -5.13 -33.41 -31.22
CA SER A 484 -5.06 -31.97 -31.10
C SER A 484 -5.94 -31.49 -29.96
N ILE A 485 -5.61 -30.32 -29.41
CA ILE A 485 -6.41 -29.65 -28.39
C ILE A 485 -6.88 -28.29 -28.90
N THR A 486 -8.11 -27.94 -28.57
CA THR A 486 -8.69 -26.65 -28.97
C THR A 486 -8.46 -25.63 -27.88
N LEU A 487 -7.72 -24.58 -28.20
CA LEU A 487 -7.57 -23.41 -27.33
C LEU A 487 -8.88 -22.61 -27.30
N LEU A 488 -9.03 -21.73 -26.30
CA LEU A 488 -10.22 -20.88 -26.13
C LEU A 488 -10.49 -19.93 -27.32
N ASN A 489 -9.46 -19.58 -28.08
CA ASN A 489 -9.59 -18.80 -29.32
C ASN A 489 -10.10 -19.64 -30.52
N GLY A 490 -10.47 -20.89 -30.29
CA GLY A 490 -11.00 -21.82 -31.30
C GLY A 490 -9.94 -22.49 -32.18
N LYS A 491 -8.65 -22.18 -32.00
CA LYS A 491 -7.57 -22.84 -32.75
C LYS A 491 -7.30 -24.22 -32.18
N SER A 492 -7.35 -25.24 -33.03
CA SER A 492 -6.93 -26.60 -32.69
C SER A 492 -5.44 -26.75 -32.99
N LEU A 493 -4.65 -27.10 -31.98
CA LEU A 493 -3.20 -27.24 -32.08
C LEU A 493 -2.78 -28.68 -31.77
N THR A 494 -1.85 -29.22 -32.55
CA THR A 494 -1.15 -30.49 -32.24
C THR A 494 -0.07 -30.27 -31.17
N ALA A 495 0.47 -31.35 -30.61
CA ALA A 495 1.60 -31.28 -29.66
C ALA A 495 2.79 -30.49 -30.25
N GLN A 496 3.15 -30.76 -31.50
CA GLN A 496 4.24 -30.06 -32.21
C GLN A 496 3.98 -28.55 -32.32
N GLN A 497 2.74 -28.14 -32.62
CA GLN A 497 2.36 -26.73 -32.71
C GLN A 497 2.34 -26.04 -31.34
N LEU A 498 2.01 -26.77 -30.27
CA LEU A 498 2.09 -26.26 -28.90
C LEU A 498 3.55 -26.04 -28.47
N TYR A 499 4.47 -26.96 -28.76
CA TYR A 499 5.91 -26.74 -28.49
C TYR A 499 6.46 -25.55 -29.28
N LEU A 500 6.07 -25.39 -30.55
CA LEU A 500 6.44 -24.20 -31.35
C LEU A 500 5.91 -22.91 -30.71
N LYS A 501 4.69 -22.93 -30.15
CA LYS A 501 4.15 -21.78 -29.42
C LYS A 501 4.87 -21.54 -28.10
N ALA A 502 5.27 -22.57 -27.36
CA ALA A 502 6.11 -22.42 -26.17
C ALA A 502 7.44 -21.71 -26.50
N ILE A 503 8.10 -22.10 -27.60
CA ILE A 503 9.33 -21.44 -28.09
C ILE A 503 9.07 -20.01 -28.57
N GLU A 504 7.90 -19.75 -29.17
CA GLU A 504 7.50 -18.39 -29.55
C GLU A 504 7.36 -17.47 -28.34
N CYS A 505 6.69 -17.95 -27.30
CA CYS A 505 6.43 -17.22 -26.08
C CYS A 505 7.72 -17.00 -25.27
N ASP A 506 8.60 -18.00 -25.23
CA ASP A 506 9.90 -17.92 -24.59
C ASP A 506 10.97 -18.72 -25.37
N PRO A 507 11.83 -18.03 -26.15
CA PRO A 507 12.92 -18.66 -26.90
C PRO A 507 14.04 -19.24 -26.02
N THR A 508 14.00 -19.04 -24.70
CA THR A 508 14.99 -19.56 -23.75
C THR A 508 14.55 -20.84 -23.04
N ASN A 509 13.31 -21.29 -23.24
CA ASN A 509 12.78 -22.52 -22.66
C ASN A 509 13.42 -23.78 -23.28
N SER A 510 14.49 -24.28 -22.66
CA SER A 510 15.28 -25.44 -23.11
C SER A 510 14.43 -26.70 -23.31
N HIS A 511 13.49 -26.98 -22.41
CA HIS A 511 12.64 -28.17 -22.48
C HIS A 511 11.74 -28.17 -23.71
N SER A 512 11.25 -27.01 -24.15
CA SER A 512 10.42 -26.91 -25.35
C SER A 512 11.15 -27.34 -26.61
N PHE A 513 12.45 -26.99 -26.74
CA PHE A 513 13.29 -27.47 -27.83
C PHE A 513 13.51 -28.98 -27.79
N SER A 514 13.82 -29.53 -26.60
CA SER A 514 14.05 -30.97 -26.42
C SER A 514 12.80 -31.80 -26.72
N ASN A 515 11.66 -31.35 -26.20
CA ASN A 515 10.38 -32.01 -26.42
C ASN A 515 9.93 -31.90 -27.88
N LEU A 516 10.11 -30.74 -28.54
CA LEU A 516 9.85 -30.62 -29.96
C LEU A 516 10.72 -31.58 -30.78
N ALA A 517 12.01 -31.69 -30.46
CA ALA A 517 12.94 -32.61 -31.12
C ALA A 517 12.47 -34.07 -31.03
N SER A 518 11.92 -34.47 -29.87
CA SER A 518 11.41 -35.82 -29.64
C SER A 518 10.22 -36.19 -30.53
N THR A 519 9.49 -35.20 -31.06
CA THR A 519 8.36 -35.41 -31.96
C THR A 519 8.78 -35.64 -33.42
N LEU A 520 10.01 -35.27 -33.79
CA LEU A 520 10.47 -35.33 -35.17
C LEU A 520 11.03 -36.71 -35.53
N SER A 521 10.70 -37.17 -36.74
CA SER A 521 11.27 -38.40 -37.29
C SER A 521 12.71 -38.20 -37.77
N SER A 522 13.47 -39.29 -37.90
CA SER A 522 14.84 -39.24 -38.42
C SER A 522 14.88 -38.62 -39.82
N GLY A 523 15.58 -37.49 -39.95
CA GLY A 523 15.72 -36.74 -41.20
C GLY A 523 14.61 -35.72 -41.46
N GLU A 524 13.64 -35.60 -40.55
CA GLU A 524 12.64 -34.52 -40.57
C GLU A 524 13.28 -33.21 -40.08
N SER A 525 12.80 -32.09 -40.63
CA SER A 525 13.15 -30.75 -40.20
C SER A 525 11.90 -29.92 -40.01
N ILE A 526 11.90 -29.07 -38.99
CA ILE A 526 10.82 -28.14 -38.69
C ILE A 526 11.31 -26.70 -38.84
N ILE A 527 10.43 -25.80 -39.27
CA ILE A 527 10.72 -24.36 -39.37
C ILE A 527 10.26 -23.70 -38.06
N LEU A 528 11.20 -23.03 -37.38
CA LEU A 528 10.91 -22.19 -36.21
C LEU A 528 10.37 -20.81 -36.63
N ASN A 529 9.89 -20.04 -35.67
CA ASN A 529 9.28 -18.72 -35.92
C ASN A 529 10.25 -17.68 -36.51
N ASP A 530 11.56 -17.88 -36.31
CA ASP A 530 12.62 -17.06 -36.90
C ASP A 530 12.96 -17.47 -38.36
N GLY A 531 12.28 -18.48 -38.89
CA GLY A 531 12.47 -19.01 -40.23
C GLY A 531 13.57 -20.08 -40.35
N GLN A 532 14.26 -20.43 -39.26
CA GLN A 532 15.29 -21.46 -39.30
C GLN A 532 14.68 -22.87 -39.40
N ALA A 533 15.16 -23.64 -40.37
CA ALA A 533 14.85 -25.07 -40.47
C ALA A 533 15.82 -25.86 -39.58
N MET A 534 15.29 -26.51 -38.55
CA MET A 534 16.06 -27.30 -37.59
C MET A 534 15.66 -28.78 -37.63
N THR A 535 16.66 -29.65 -37.63
CA THR A 535 16.51 -31.09 -37.42
C THR A 535 16.38 -31.41 -35.93
N ALA A 536 15.94 -32.63 -35.59
CA ALA A 536 15.90 -33.09 -34.19
C ALA A 536 17.24 -32.91 -33.45
N GLN A 537 18.36 -33.23 -34.11
CA GLN A 537 19.69 -33.05 -33.52
C GLN A 537 20.01 -31.59 -33.21
N GLN A 538 19.68 -30.67 -34.13
CA GLN A 538 19.91 -29.24 -33.92
C GLN A 538 19.04 -28.69 -32.78
N LEU A 539 17.80 -29.16 -32.65
CA LEU A 539 16.91 -28.77 -31.56
C LEU A 539 17.44 -29.26 -30.19
N TYR A 540 17.89 -30.52 -30.10
CA TYR A 540 18.54 -31.02 -28.88
C TYR A 540 19.82 -30.26 -28.55
N LEU A 541 20.64 -29.92 -29.54
CA LEU A 541 21.83 -29.09 -29.32
C LEU A 541 21.48 -27.69 -28.82
N LYS A 542 20.41 -27.07 -29.34
CA LYS A 542 19.92 -25.78 -28.84
C LYS A 542 19.38 -25.87 -27.42
N SER A 543 18.70 -26.96 -27.08
CA SER A 543 18.28 -27.24 -25.71
C SER A 543 19.49 -27.34 -24.75
N ILE A 544 20.56 -28.05 -25.14
CA ILE A 544 21.82 -28.14 -24.36
C ILE A 544 22.54 -26.78 -24.27
N GLU A 545 22.47 -25.95 -25.31
CA GLU A 545 23.04 -24.60 -25.28
C GLU A 545 22.34 -23.73 -24.21
N LEU A 546 21.02 -23.87 -24.08
CA LEU A 546 20.19 -23.13 -23.12
C LEU A 546 20.29 -23.72 -21.70
N ASP A 547 20.32 -25.03 -21.58
CA ASP A 547 20.53 -25.75 -20.32
C ASP A 547 21.55 -26.90 -20.50
N PRO A 548 22.83 -26.64 -20.17
CA PRO A 548 23.88 -27.65 -20.27
C PRO A 548 23.78 -28.81 -19.27
N THR A 549 22.82 -28.76 -18.33
CA THR A 549 22.66 -29.72 -17.23
C THR A 549 21.53 -30.73 -17.44
N ASP A 550 20.69 -30.55 -18.47
CA ASP A 550 19.55 -31.43 -18.75
C ASP A 550 19.99 -32.83 -19.22
N SER A 551 19.97 -33.78 -18.28
CA SER A 551 20.33 -35.17 -18.52
C SER A 551 19.48 -35.86 -19.60
N ASP A 552 18.18 -35.57 -19.64
CA ASP A 552 17.26 -36.23 -20.57
C ASP A 552 17.54 -35.80 -22.01
N THR A 553 17.93 -34.53 -22.19
CA THR A 553 18.32 -33.98 -23.49
C THR A 553 19.61 -34.65 -24.02
N TYR A 554 20.63 -34.88 -23.19
CA TYR A 554 21.81 -35.65 -23.60
C TYR A 554 21.47 -37.10 -23.98
N TYR A 555 20.61 -37.74 -23.17
CA TYR A 555 20.17 -39.10 -23.45
C TYR A 555 19.45 -39.20 -24.79
N ASN A 556 18.48 -38.33 -25.02
CA ASN A 556 17.68 -38.28 -26.23
C ASN A 556 18.53 -37.93 -27.47
N LEU A 557 19.47 -36.98 -27.35
CA LEU A 557 20.43 -36.69 -28.41
C LEU A 557 21.26 -37.93 -28.77
N GLY A 558 21.72 -38.68 -27.76
CA GLY A 558 22.45 -39.93 -27.95
C GLY A 558 21.65 -40.98 -28.70
N LEU A 559 20.32 -41.03 -28.50
CA LEU A 559 19.44 -41.94 -29.24
C LEU A 559 19.30 -41.61 -30.73
N THR A 560 19.56 -40.36 -31.13
CA THR A 560 19.55 -39.97 -32.55
C THR A 560 20.75 -40.53 -33.34
N LEU A 561 21.82 -40.95 -32.67
CA LEU A 561 23.02 -41.50 -33.30
C LEU A 561 22.85 -43.01 -33.57
N LEU A 562 22.83 -43.39 -34.84
CA LEU A 562 22.52 -44.76 -35.28
C LEU A 562 23.69 -45.73 -35.04
N ASP A 563 24.94 -45.24 -35.08
CA ASP A 563 26.15 -46.04 -34.83
C ASP A 563 27.00 -45.41 -33.71
N ASN A 564 27.60 -46.25 -32.86
CA ASN A 564 28.54 -45.85 -31.81
C ASN A 564 29.80 -45.16 -32.35
N LYS A 565 30.09 -45.27 -33.64
CA LYS A 565 31.19 -44.53 -34.30
C LYS A 565 30.82 -43.11 -34.72
N GLN A 566 29.53 -42.76 -34.76
CA GLN A 566 29.11 -41.40 -35.04
C GLN A 566 29.37 -40.52 -33.81
N THR A 567 29.88 -39.33 -34.07
CA THR A 567 30.11 -38.30 -33.08
C THR A 567 29.36 -37.04 -33.47
N ILE A 568 28.83 -36.32 -32.49
CA ILE A 568 28.24 -35.00 -32.69
C ILE A 568 29.04 -33.96 -31.91
N THR A 569 29.15 -32.76 -32.45
CA THR A 569 29.79 -31.63 -31.78
C THR A 569 28.76 -30.89 -30.95
N LEU A 570 29.00 -30.79 -29.64
CA LEU A 570 28.18 -30.02 -28.70
C LEU A 570 28.42 -28.50 -28.84
N PRO A 571 27.55 -27.65 -28.27
CA PRO A 571 27.72 -26.19 -28.31
C PRO A 571 29.05 -25.69 -27.71
N ASN A 572 29.60 -26.43 -26.73
CA ASN A 572 30.90 -26.16 -26.11
C ASN A 572 32.12 -26.60 -26.97
N GLY A 573 31.87 -27.16 -28.17
CA GLY A 573 32.90 -27.65 -29.09
C GLY A 573 33.35 -29.10 -28.87
N GLU A 574 32.87 -29.78 -27.83
CA GLU A 574 33.25 -31.16 -27.54
C GLU A 574 32.60 -32.14 -28.51
N GLN A 575 33.37 -33.11 -29.02
CA GLN A 575 32.82 -34.21 -29.82
C GLN A 575 32.47 -35.39 -28.93
N MET A 576 31.18 -35.74 -28.89
CA MET A 576 30.70 -36.87 -28.12
C MET A 576 30.10 -37.95 -29.02
N SER A 577 30.47 -39.20 -28.76
CA SER A 577 29.80 -40.39 -29.28
C SER A 577 28.51 -40.70 -28.52
N ARG A 578 27.66 -41.56 -29.07
CA ARG A 578 26.45 -42.06 -28.41
C ARG A 578 26.70 -42.54 -26.97
N ARG A 579 27.79 -43.27 -26.73
CA ARG A 579 28.10 -43.79 -25.39
C ARG A 579 28.46 -42.68 -24.40
N GLN A 580 29.19 -41.66 -24.86
CA GLN A 580 29.57 -40.52 -24.04
C GLN A 580 28.34 -39.67 -23.69
N LEU A 581 27.44 -39.43 -24.63
CA LEU A 581 26.18 -38.72 -24.37
C LEU A 581 25.29 -39.45 -23.34
N ILE A 582 25.11 -40.77 -23.50
CA ILE A 582 24.32 -41.58 -22.55
C ILE A 582 25.02 -41.67 -21.19
N GLN A 583 26.36 -41.63 -21.13
CA GLN A 583 27.09 -41.57 -19.88
C GLN A 583 26.92 -40.20 -19.21
N LYS A 584 27.01 -39.11 -19.97
CA LYS A 584 26.80 -37.75 -19.49
C LYS A 584 25.41 -37.57 -18.87
N ALA A 585 24.40 -38.17 -19.47
CA ALA A 585 23.04 -38.21 -18.92
C ALA A 585 22.89 -38.94 -17.57
N ARG A 586 23.94 -39.59 -17.05
CA ARG A 586 23.94 -40.30 -15.77
C ARG A 586 24.83 -39.65 -14.70
N GLU A 587 25.63 -38.67 -15.11
CA GLU A 587 26.48 -37.85 -14.23
C GLU A 587 25.65 -36.69 -13.71
#